data_AF-A0A946TIH3-F1
#
_entry.id   AF-A0A946TIH3-F1
#
_cell.length_a   1.000
_cell.length_b   1.000
_cell.length_c   1.000
_cell.angle_alpha   90.00
_cell.angle_beta   90.00
_cell.angle_gamma   90.00
#
_symmetry.space_group_name_H-M   'P 1'
#
loop_
_entity.id
_entity.type
_entity.pdbx_description
1 polymer ?
#
loop_
_entity_poly.entity_id
_entity_poly.type
_entity_poly.pdbx_seq_one_letter_code
_entity_poly.pdbx_strand_id
1 'polypeptide(L)'
;MKNNFNSSSAYGKSLVVRANVGTIYGFHGYNSGADAYIQLFDSATLPADGGVPYGGVCIYAPSGQAFSFNAPQGVPCYSGITLVASTSDTTKVLIGTDTVIFGASYRPIV
;
A
#
# COMPACT_ATOMS: atom_id res chain seq x y z
N MET A 1 3.65 -16.69 15.81
CA MET A 1 2.36 -16.48 15.11
C MET A 1 2.65 -16.16 13.64
N LYS A 2 1.95 -16.77 12.70
CA LYS A 2 2.18 -16.60 11.24
C LYS A 2 1.52 -15.31 10.76
N ASN A 3 2.14 -14.58 9.83
CA ASN A 3 1.51 -13.41 9.21
C ASN A 3 0.41 -13.85 8.24
N ASN A 4 -0.63 -13.04 8.12
CA ASN A 4 -1.60 -13.12 7.03
C ASN A 4 -1.02 -12.48 5.77
N PHE A 5 -1.60 -12.84 4.63
CA PHE A 5 -1.26 -12.29 3.32
C PHE A 5 -2.52 -11.90 2.55
N ASN A 6 -2.49 -10.75 1.89
CA ASN A 6 -3.53 -10.30 0.96
C ASN A 6 -2.85 -9.72 -0.29
N SER A 7 -3.43 -9.94 -1.46
CA SER A 7 -2.90 -9.50 -2.74
C SER A 7 -4.01 -9.12 -3.71
N SER A 8 -3.72 -8.22 -4.65
CA SER A 8 -4.64 -7.95 -5.76
C SER A 8 -4.61 -9.11 -6.76
N SER A 9 -5.78 -9.41 -7.36
CA SER A 9 -5.92 -10.43 -8.41
C SER A 9 -5.67 -9.89 -9.81
N ALA A 10 -5.60 -8.57 -9.96
CA ALA A 10 -5.35 -7.85 -11.20
C ALA A 10 -4.53 -6.59 -10.92
N TYR A 11 -4.12 -5.91 -12.00
CA TYR A 11 -3.61 -4.55 -11.90
C TYR A 11 -4.70 -3.64 -11.33
N GLY A 12 -4.26 -2.73 -10.47
CA GLY A 12 -5.08 -1.72 -9.82
C GLY A 12 -4.23 -0.51 -9.48
N LYS A 13 -4.88 0.48 -8.87
CA LYS A 13 -4.24 1.67 -8.30
C LYS A 13 -4.26 1.70 -6.77
N SER A 14 -4.91 0.73 -6.15
CA SER A 14 -4.96 0.60 -4.69
C SER A 14 -5.33 -0.82 -4.26
N LEU A 15 -5.00 -1.17 -3.02
CA LEU A 15 -5.44 -2.38 -2.34
C LEU A 15 -5.83 -2.06 -0.89
N VAL A 16 -7.08 -2.35 -0.51
CA VAL A 16 -7.44 -2.44 0.91
C VAL A 16 -6.94 -3.78 1.42
N VAL A 17 -5.76 -3.77 2.06
CA VAL A 17 -5.12 -4.96 2.63
C VAL A 17 -5.98 -5.50 3.78
N ARG A 18 -6.53 -4.59 4.60
CA ARG A 18 -7.46 -4.91 5.68
C ARG A 18 -8.35 -3.71 6.00
N ALA A 19 -9.65 -3.93 6.14
CA ALA A 19 -10.61 -2.88 6.48
C ALA A 19 -10.78 -2.61 8.00
N ASN A 20 -9.84 -3.06 8.83
CA ASN A 20 -9.91 -2.99 10.31
C ASN A 20 -8.47 -2.86 10.89
N VAL A 21 -8.34 -2.55 12.19
CA VAL A 21 -7.08 -2.38 12.95
C VAL A 21 -6.05 -3.52 12.86
N GLY A 22 -4.85 -3.26 12.35
CA GLY A 22 -3.83 -4.28 12.18
C GLY A 22 -2.43 -3.72 12.00
N THR A 23 -1.45 -4.62 12.03
CA THR A 23 -0.04 -4.29 11.84
C THR A 23 0.44 -4.82 10.50
N ILE A 24 0.94 -3.96 9.63
CA ILE A 24 1.58 -4.36 8.37
C ILE A 24 3.08 -4.61 8.61
N TYR A 25 3.62 -5.68 8.04
CA TYR A 25 5.04 -6.06 8.17
C TYR A 25 5.83 -5.91 6.86
N GLY A 26 5.12 -5.63 5.77
CA GLY A 26 5.72 -5.37 4.48
C GLY A 26 4.72 -5.50 3.37
N PHE A 27 5.07 -4.96 2.21
CA PHE A 27 4.31 -5.11 0.99
C PHE A 27 5.25 -5.15 -0.21
N HIS A 28 4.77 -5.67 -1.31
CA HIS A 28 5.50 -5.81 -2.56
C HIS A 28 4.53 -5.75 -3.74
N GLY A 29 5.10 -5.71 -4.94
CA GLY A 29 4.30 -5.69 -6.14
C GLY A 29 5.12 -5.46 -7.39
N TYR A 30 4.41 -5.18 -8.47
CA TYR A 30 4.98 -4.86 -9.78
C TYR A 30 4.20 -3.70 -10.41
N ASN A 31 4.92 -2.72 -10.94
CA ASN A 31 4.34 -1.60 -11.68
C ASN A 31 4.57 -1.79 -13.17
N SER A 32 3.48 -1.97 -13.92
CA SER A 32 3.51 -2.09 -15.39
C SER A 32 3.31 -0.75 -16.11
N GLY A 33 3.04 0.32 -15.37
CA GLY A 33 2.75 1.66 -15.88
C GLY A 33 3.91 2.63 -15.70
N ALA A 34 3.60 3.93 -15.78
CA ALA A 34 4.56 5.00 -15.49
C ALA A 34 5.05 4.94 -14.03
N ASP A 35 6.16 5.62 -13.76
CA ASP A 35 6.72 5.74 -12.40
C ASP A 35 5.66 6.20 -11.40
N ALA A 36 5.65 5.53 -10.25
CA ALA A 36 4.67 5.76 -9.20
C ALA A 36 5.30 5.67 -7.82
N TYR A 37 4.55 6.10 -6.82
CA TYR A 37 4.85 6.00 -5.42
C TYR A 37 3.81 5.12 -4.73
N ILE A 38 4.25 4.10 -4.01
CA ILE A 38 3.35 3.24 -3.23
C ILE A 38 3.31 3.76 -1.81
N GLN A 39 2.15 4.29 -1.44
CA GLN A 39 1.88 4.94 -0.17
C GLN A 39 1.03 4.03 0.71
N LEU A 40 1.37 3.97 2.00
CA LEU A 40 0.58 3.32 3.03
C LEU A 40 -0.38 4.32 3.68
N PHE A 41 -1.61 3.91 3.92
CA PHE A 41 -2.61 4.68 4.65
C PHE A 41 -3.24 3.86 5.77
N ASP A 42 -3.38 4.50 6.93
CA ASP A 42 -4.21 3.99 8.02
C ASP A 42 -5.69 4.29 7.75
N SER A 43 -6.29 3.51 6.86
CA SER A 43 -7.66 3.69 6.40
C SER A 43 -8.27 2.35 6.00
N ALA A 44 -9.56 2.18 6.30
CA ALA A 44 -10.35 1.00 5.92
C ALA A 44 -10.81 1.04 4.44
N THR A 45 -10.70 2.19 3.80
CA THR A 45 -11.11 2.44 2.41
C THR A 45 -10.04 3.24 1.67
N LEU A 46 -10.20 3.37 0.35
CA LEU A 46 -9.36 4.26 -0.46
C LEU A 46 -9.48 5.72 0.03
N PRO A 47 -8.40 6.37 0.49
CA PRO A 47 -8.46 7.76 0.90
C PRO A 47 -8.72 8.71 -0.29
N ALA A 48 -9.33 9.86 -0.01
CA ALA A 48 -9.42 10.95 -0.98
C ALA A 48 -8.02 11.48 -1.35
N ASP A 49 -7.90 12.15 -2.50
CA ASP A 49 -6.66 12.84 -2.85
C ASP A 49 -6.36 13.96 -1.84
N GLY A 50 -5.06 14.26 -1.68
CA GLY A 50 -4.55 15.16 -0.64
C GLY A 50 -4.27 14.47 0.70
N GLY A 51 -4.65 13.20 0.88
CA GLY A 51 -4.29 12.42 2.07
C GLY A 51 -2.78 12.26 2.22
N VAL A 52 -2.27 12.36 3.45
CA VAL A 52 -0.83 12.19 3.75
C VAL A 52 -0.53 10.72 4.09
N PRO A 53 0.53 10.11 3.52
CA PRO A 53 0.91 8.73 3.83
C PRO A 53 1.17 8.52 5.32
N TYR A 54 0.63 7.43 5.86
CA TYR A 54 0.75 7.09 7.27
C TYR A 54 2.19 6.70 7.62
N GLY A 55 2.71 7.27 8.71
CA GLY A 55 4.08 7.04 9.18
C GLY A 55 5.16 7.47 8.19
N GLY A 56 4.84 8.28 7.18
CA GLY A 56 5.77 8.63 6.09
C GLY A 56 6.13 7.43 5.20
N VAL A 57 5.38 6.33 5.27
CA VAL A 57 5.68 5.12 4.50
C VAL A 57 5.24 5.32 3.06
N CYS A 58 6.23 5.66 2.23
CA CYS A 58 6.13 5.83 0.80
C CYS A 58 7.36 5.22 0.14
N ILE A 59 7.16 4.38 -0.88
CA ILE A 59 8.26 3.81 -1.66
C ILE A 59 8.12 4.14 -3.13
N TYR A 60 9.24 4.32 -3.81
CA TYR A 60 9.27 4.48 -5.26
C TYR A 60 9.04 3.13 -5.95
N ALA A 61 8.14 3.11 -6.94
CA ALA A 61 7.84 1.98 -7.81
C ALA A 61 8.14 2.36 -9.27
N PRO A 62 9.35 2.06 -9.77
CA PRO A 62 9.74 2.39 -11.13
C PRO A 62 8.88 1.67 -12.17
N SER A 63 8.73 2.29 -13.34
CA SER A 63 8.07 1.70 -14.51
C SER A 63 8.71 0.37 -14.92
N GLY A 64 7.87 -0.66 -15.07
CA GLY A 64 8.30 -1.99 -15.50
C GLY A 64 9.13 -2.76 -14.47
N GLN A 65 9.06 -2.39 -13.19
CA GLN A 65 9.88 -2.99 -12.13
C GLN A 65 9.04 -3.48 -10.95
N ALA A 66 9.62 -4.43 -10.23
CA ALA A 66 9.12 -4.85 -8.93
C ALA A 66 9.50 -3.84 -7.86
N PHE A 67 8.69 -3.76 -6.80
CA PHE A 67 8.96 -2.97 -5.62
C PHE A 67 8.70 -3.79 -4.36
N SER A 68 9.33 -3.39 -3.26
CA SER A 68 9.02 -3.94 -1.95
C SER A 68 9.37 -2.98 -0.82
N PHE A 69 8.64 -3.13 0.27
CA PHE A 69 8.86 -2.50 1.56
C PHE A 69 8.87 -3.59 2.62
N ASN A 70 9.85 -3.53 3.53
CA ASN A 70 9.96 -4.45 4.66
C ASN A 70 9.97 -3.65 5.96
N ALA A 71 9.05 -3.98 6.86
CA ALA A 71 8.94 -3.41 8.20
C ALA A 71 8.98 -4.54 9.24
N PRO A 72 10.18 -5.00 9.67
CA PRO A 72 10.28 -6.15 10.56
C PRO A 72 9.68 -5.87 11.95
N GLN A 73 9.71 -4.62 12.39
CA GLN A 73 9.07 -4.17 13.64
C GLN A 73 7.54 -4.02 13.51
N GLY A 74 7.03 -4.00 12.29
CA GLY A 74 5.63 -3.77 11.98
C GLY A 74 5.24 -2.29 12.07
N VAL A 75 4.26 -1.89 11.26
CA VAL A 75 3.66 -0.55 11.29
C VAL A 75 2.20 -0.70 11.74
N PRO A 76 1.83 -0.26 12.95
CA PRO A 76 0.46 -0.39 13.45
C PRO A 76 -0.46 0.62 12.77
N CYS A 77 -1.58 0.15 12.24
CA CYS A 77 -2.64 0.96 11.64
C CYS A 77 -3.93 0.73 12.43
N TYR A 78 -4.55 1.79 12.92
CA TYR A 78 -5.64 1.76 13.89
C TYR A 78 -7.04 1.77 13.28
N SER A 79 -7.17 2.23 12.04
CA SER A 79 -8.42 2.28 11.27
C SER A 79 -8.49 1.18 10.20
N GLY A 80 -7.37 0.93 9.52
CA GLY A 80 -7.28 -0.08 8.45
C GLY A 80 -5.94 0.00 7.74
N ILE A 81 -5.72 -0.87 6.76
CA ILE A 81 -4.47 -0.92 6.01
C ILE A 81 -4.84 -0.81 4.53
N THR A 82 -4.51 0.33 3.92
CA THR A 82 -4.72 0.57 2.49
C THR A 82 -3.42 0.99 1.82
N LEU A 83 -3.09 0.34 0.71
CA LEU A 83 -1.98 0.70 -0.16
C LEU A 83 -2.51 1.43 -1.39
N VAL A 84 -1.81 2.47 -1.82
CA VAL A 84 -2.21 3.31 -2.94
C VAL A 84 -1.01 3.58 -3.84
N ALA A 85 -1.18 3.45 -5.15
CA ALA A 85 -0.24 3.96 -6.12
C ALA A 85 -0.55 5.43 -6.43
N SER A 86 0.45 6.28 -6.30
CA SER A 86 0.35 7.73 -6.43
C SER A 86 1.39 8.31 -7.39
N THR A 87 1.10 9.45 -8.01
CA THR A 87 2.06 10.24 -8.79
C THR A 87 2.90 11.20 -7.94
N SER A 88 2.62 11.33 -6.64
CA SER A 88 3.35 12.16 -5.67
C SER A 88 3.81 11.31 -4.50
N ASP A 89 4.91 11.69 -3.86
CA ASP A 89 5.51 10.99 -2.73
C ASP A 89 4.93 11.43 -1.36
N THR A 90 4.53 12.69 -1.27
CA THR A 90 4.20 13.39 -0.01
C THR A 90 2.71 13.50 0.24
N THR A 91 1.91 13.57 -0.82
CA THR A 91 0.45 13.62 -0.76
C THR A 91 -0.14 12.66 -1.77
N LYS A 92 -1.24 12.00 -1.41
CA LYS A 92 -1.96 11.15 -2.33
C LYS A 92 -2.46 11.95 -3.53
N VAL A 93 -1.97 11.58 -4.69
CA VAL A 93 -2.54 11.88 -6.00
C VAL A 93 -2.67 10.55 -6.73
N LEU A 94 -3.88 10.00 -6.82
CA LEU A 94 -4.10 8.67 -7.37
C LEU A 94 -3.60 8.57 -8.82
N ILE A 95 -2.93 7.46 -9.18
CA ILE A 95 -2.57 7.23 -10.58
C ILE A 95 -3.81 7.11 -11.47
N GLY A 96 -3.68 7.54 -12.72
CA GLY A 96 -4.82 7.60 -13.66
C GLY A 96 -5.27 6.24 -14.22
N THR A 97 -4.41 5.22 -14.17
CA THR A 97 -4.67 3.90 -14.77
C THR A 97 -4.32 2.80 -13.79
N ASP A 98 -5.04 1.68 -13.86
CA ASP A 98 -4.76 0.49 -13.07
C ASP A 98 -3.54 -0.25 -13.63
N THR A 99 -2.37 -0.02 -13.04
CA THR A 99 -1.08 -0.56 -13.55
C THR A 99 -0.25 -1.26 -12.48
N VAL A 100 -0.74 -1.39 -11.24
CA VAL A 100 0.03 -1.95 -10.13
C VAL A 100 -0.62 -3.21 -9.58
N ILE A 101 0.17 -4.29 -9.46
CA ILE A 101 -0.21 -5.46 -8.65
C ILE A 101 0.36 -5.29 -7.25
N PHE A 102 -0.44 -5.57 -6.22
CA PHE A 102 -0.07 -5.42 -4.82
C PHE A 102 -0.08 -6.76 -4.10
N GLY A 103 0.83 -6.93 -3.14
CA GLY A 103 0.83 -8.00 -2.15
C GLY A 103 1.30 -7.46 -0.81
N ALA A 104 0.68 -7.86 0.29
CA ALA A 104 0.98 -7.33 1.61
C ALA A 104 0.90 -8.39 2.70
N SER A 105 1.87 -8.34 3.62
CA SER A 105 1.90 -9.18 4.81
C SER A 105 1.48 -8.38 6.03
N TYR A 106 0.50 -8.89 6.79
CA TYR A 106 -0.05 -8.17 7.94
C TYR A 106 -0.47 -9.13 9.07
N ARG A 107 -0.76 -8.58 10.24
CA ARG A 107 -1.44 -9.29 11.33
C ARG A 107 -2.63 -8.47 11.84
N PRO A 108 -3.79 -9.11 12.08
CA PRO A 108 -4.87 -8.49 12.85
C PRO A 108 -4.40 -8.12 14.25
N ILE A 109 -4.85 -6.98 14.76
CA ILE A 109 -4.91 -6.72 16.20
C ILE A 109 -6.37 -7.02 16.58
N VAL A 110 -6.55 -7.94 17.53
CA VAL A 110 -7.84 -8.32 18.09
C VAL A 110 -8.04 -7.58 19.40
#